data_AF-A0A8H3I0Z0-F1
#
_entry.id   AF-A0A8H3I0Z0-F1
#
_cell.length_a   1.000
_cell.length_b   1.000
_cell.length_c   1.000
_cell.angle_alpha   90.00
_cell.angle_beta   90.00
_cell.angle_gamma   90.00
#
_symmetry.space_group_name_H-M   'P 1'
#
loop_
_entity.id
_entity.type
_entity.pdbx_description
1 polymer ?
#
loop_
_entity_poly.entity_id
_entity_poly.type
_entity_poly.pdbx_seq_one_letter_code
_entity_poly.pdbx_strand_id
1 'polypeptide(L)'
;MYNHSNRKHNDQWQTASDAIEQAMQDMKHHQLRLWKKHFVAVLDRLLKDLNACVQTFEYPSALDFPPNAESGKLVLLDTENNKPFINQFRALAQFRDQLCAIKTHGDEQLENKHKVVSVVIAKSLHKLQKHHRERQEEHIKSRK
;
A
#
# COMPACT_ATOMS: atom_id res chain seq x y z
N MET A 1 -41.47 41.40 -38.59
CA MET A 1 -40.39 41.61 -37.59
C MET A 1 -40.41 40.49 -36.53
N TYR A 2 -40.10 39.23 -36.87
CA TYR A 2 -40.23 38.08 -35.94
C TYR A 2 -38.95 37.21 -35.79
N ASN A 3 -37.83 37.57 -36.44
CA ASN A 3 -36.62 36.72 -36.49
C ASN A 3 -35.47 37.15 -35.56
N HIS A 4 -35.51 38.36 -35.00
CA HIS A 4 -34.40 38.89 -34.21
C HIS A 4 -34.45 38.47 -32.73
N SER A 5 -35.66 38.33 -32.16
CA SER A 5 -35.86 37.89 -30.77
C SER A 5 -35.64 36.39 -30.58
N ASN A 6 -36.04 35.56 -31.56
CA ASN A 6 -35.81 34.11 -31.50
C ASN A 6 -34.33 33.73 -31.62
N ARG A 7 -33.54 34.46 -32.41
CA ARG A 7 -32.07 34.26 -32.48
C ARG A 7 -31.39 34.59 -31.16
N LYS A 8 -31.66 35.77 -30.59
CA LYS A 8 -31.06 36.19 -29.31
C LYS A 8 -31.36 35.22 -28.16
N HIS A 9 -32.59 34.72 -28.10
CA HIS A 9 -32.97 33.72 -27.11
C HIS A 9 -32.20 32.41 -27.31
N ASN A 10 -32.12 31.91 -28.56
CA ASN A 10 -31.39 30.68 -28.88
C ASN A 10 -29.87 30.79 -28.58
N ASP A 11 -29.27 31.94 -28.89
CA ASP A 11 -27.85 32.21 -28.63
C ASP A 11 -27.57 32.27 -27.11
N GLN A 12 -28.49 32.81 -26.32
CA GLN A 12 -28.40 32.84 -24.85
C GLN A 12 -28.52 31.43 -24.23
N TRP A 13 -29.43 30.60 -24.73
CA TRP A 13 -29.56 29.20 -24.27
C TRP A 13 -28.33 28.37 -24.60
N GLN A 14 -27.77 28.53 -25.80
CA GLN A 14 -26.54 27.84 -26.18
C GLN A 14 -25.37 28.27 -25.28
N THR A 15 -25.22 29.57 -25.05
CA THR A 15 -24.19 30.11 -24.16
C THR A 15 -24.32 29.56 -22.73
N ALA A 16 -25.53 29.48 -22.20
CA ALA A 16 -25.78 28.92 -20.87
C ALA A 16 -25.46 27.41 -20.81
N SER A 17 -25.82 26.66 -21.85
CA SER A 17 -25.51 25.23 -21.97
C SER A 17 -23.99 24.99 -22.00
N ASP A 18 -23.28 25.72 -22.84
CA ASP A 18 -21.82 25.61 -22.97
C ASP A 18 -21.12 25.97 -21.65
N ALA A 19 -21.59 27.01 -20.95
CA ALA A 19 -21.07 27.41 -19.65
C ALA A 19 -21.29 26.32 -18.57
N ILE A 20 -22.45 25.66 -18.57
CA ILE A 20 -22.73 24.55 -17.65
C ILE A 20 -21.82 23.36 -17.95
N GLU A 21 -21.67 22.98 -19.22
CA GLU A 21 -20.79 21.88 -19.62
C GLU A 21 -19.34 22.17 -19.22
N GLN A 22 -18.85 23.38 -19.48
CA GLN A 22 -17.50 23.80 -19.06
C GLN A 22 -17.33 23.71 -17.54
N ALA A 23 -18.29 24.22 -16.75
CA ALA A 23 -18.24 24.14 -15.30
C ALA A 23 -18.23 22.68 -14.79
N MET A 24 -18.99 21.79 -15.43
CA MET A 24 -18.98 20.37 -15.12
C MET A 24 -17.64 19.71 -15.43
N GLN A 25 -17.00 20.07 -16.55
CA GLN A 25 -15.66 19.59 -16.89
C GLN A 25 -14.64 20.10 -15.88
N ASP A 26 -14.66 21.39 -15.54
CA ASP A 26 -13.74 21.98 -14.56
C ASP A 26 -13.88 21.31 -13.19
N MET A 27 -15.12 21.02 -12.78
CA MET A 27 -15.39 20.32 -11.53
C MET A 27 -14.84 18.88 -11.54
N LYS A 28 -14.99 18.14 -12.66
CA LYS A 28 -14.40 16.80 -12.80
C LYS A 28 -12.88 16.83 -12.71
N HIS A 29 -12.23 17.77 -13.40
CA HIS A 29 -10.78 17.95 -13.33
C HIS A 29 -10.33 18.30 -11.90
N HIS A 30 -11.08 19.16 -11.23
CA HIS A 30 -10.81 19.53 -9.84
C HIS A 30 -10.90 18.32 -8.91
N GLN A 31 -11.96 17.53 -9.01
CA GLN A 31 -12.16 16.31 -8.23
C GLN A 31 -11.04 15.30 -8.47
N LEU A 32 -10.65 15.07 -9.72
CA LEU A 32 -9.54 14.18 -10.06
C LEU A 32 -8.22 14.65 -9.44
N ARG A 33 -7.95 15.96 -9.48
CA ARG A 33 -6.76 16.55 -8.86
C ARG A 33 -6.75 16.37 -7.34
N LEU A 34 -7.89 16.58 -6.68
CA LEU A 34 -8.02 16.37 -5.24
C LEU A 34 -7.85 14.89 -4.87
N TRP A 35 -8.50 14.00 -5.61
CA TRP A 35 -8.39 12.56 -5.46
C TRP A 35 -6.92 12.11 -5.55
N LYS A 36 -6.21 12.52 -6.61
CA LYS A 36 -4.80 12.22 -6.80
C LYS A 36 -3.95 12.72 -5.63
N LYS A 37 -4.12 13.99 -5.23
CA LYS A 37 -3.38 14.58 -4.11
C LYS A 37 -3.60 13.82 -2.80
N HIS A 38 -4.85 13.40 -2.54
CA HIS A 38 -5.18 12.61 -1.36
C HIS A 38 -4.45 11.26 -1.37
N PHE A 39 -4.54 10.49 -2.45
CA PHE A 39 -3.91 9.18 -2.52
C PHE A 39 -2.38 9.22 -2.54
N VAL A 40 -1.78 10.26 -3.12
CA VAL A 40 -0.34 10.52 -2.98
C VAL A 40 0.03 10.67 -1.50
N ALA A 41 -0.70 11.49 -0.75
CA ALA A 41 -0.44 11.70 0.67
C ALA A 41 -0.66 10.43 1.51
N VAL A 42 -1.68 9.61 1.17
CA VAL A 42 -1.94 8.32 1.83
C VAL A 42 -0.77 7.36 1.61
N LEU A 43 -0.26 7.22 0.38
CA LEU A 43 0.88 6.37 0.07
C LEU A 43 2.17 6.84 0.75
N ASP A 44 2.40 8.16 0.81
CA ASP A 44 3.57 8.73 1.49
C ASP A 44 3.53 8.50 3.00
N ARG A 45 2.34 8.62 3.61
CA ARG A 45 2.13 8.27 5.01
C ARG A 45 2.36 6.78 5.25
N LEU A 46 1.78 5.93 4.41
CA LEU A 46 1.94 4.48 4.50
C LEU A 46 3.41 4.07 4.42
N LEU A 47 4.18 4.67 3.50
CA LEU A 47 5.61 4.43 3.37
C LEU A 47 6.37 4.87 4.63
N LYS A 48 6.04 6.03 5.18
CA LYS A 48 6.65 6.55 6.40
C LYS A 48 6.39 5.62 7.58
N ASP A 49 5.14 5.22 7.78
CA ASP A 49 4.72 4.35 8.88
C ASP A 49 5.34 2.95 8.74
N LEU A 50 5.40 2.42 7.51
CA LEU A 50 6.09 1.16 7.22
C LEU A 50 7.58 1.23 7.55
N ASN A 51 8.27 2.30 7.12
CA ASN A 51 9.69 2.46 7.42
C ASN A 51 9.95 2.56 8.92
N ALA A 52 9.13 3.31 9.65
CA ALA A 52 9.23 3.41 11.10
C ALA A 52 9.00 2.04 11.76
N CYS A 53 8.00 1.27 11.31
CA CYS A 53 7.74 -0.08 11.81
C CYS A 53 8.92 -1.04 11.52
N VAL A 54 9.47 -1.03 10.30
CA VAL A 54 10.61 -1.87 9.93
C VAL A 54 11.87 -1.51 10.71
N GLN A 55 12.04 -0.24 11.11
CA GLN A 55 13.17 0.19 11.95
C GLN A 55 13.10 -0.39 13.37
N THR A 56 11.91 -0.75 13.86
CA THR A 56 11.74 -1.38 15.18
C THR A 56 11.81 -2.91 15.12
N PHE A 57 12.19 -3.48 13.98
CA PHE A 57 12.24 -4.93 13.83
C PHE A 57 13.38 -5.55 14.62
N GLU A 58 13.04 -6.57 15.41
CA GLU A 58 13.96 -7.32 16.23
C GLU A 58 14.24 -8.68 15.61
N TYR A 59 15.50 -9.10 15.66
CA TYR A 59 15.98 -10.36 15.09
C TYR A 59 16.57 -11.24 16.21
N PRO A 60 15.73 -11.96 16.98
CA PRO A 60 16.19 -12.75 18.11
C PRO A 60 17.25 -13.76 17.72
N SER A 61 18.25 -13.95 18.59
CA SER A 61 19.30 -14.95 18.41
C SER A 61 18.80 -16.39 18.60
N ALA A 62 17.67 -16.57 19.29
CA ALA A 62 17.01 -17.85 19.49
C ALA A 62 15.54 -17.75 19.11
N LEU A 63 15.04 -18.77 18.41
CA LEU A 63 13.63 -18.94 18.07
C LEU A 63 13.20 -20.35 18.48
N ASP A 64 11.98 -20.48 18.99
CA ASP A 64 11.45 -21.77 19.45
C ASP A 64 10.82 -22.51 18.27
N PHE A 65 11.50 -23.57 17.82
CA PHE A 65 11.05 -24.40 16.71
C PHE A 65 10.37 -25.68 17.21
N PRO A 66 9.42 -26.25 16.44
CA PRO A 66 8.83 -27.53 16.79
C PRO A 66 9.86 -28.70 16.72
N PRO A 67 9.64 -29.78 17.47
CA PRO A 67 10.56 -30.93 17.48
C PRO A 67 10.70 -31.66 16.13
N ASN A 68 9.78 -31.45 15.20
CA ASN A 68 9.83 -32.00 13.85
C ASN A 68 10.03 -30.89 12.80
N ALA A 69 10.71 -29.80 13.16
CA ALA A 69 10.98 -28.71 12.22
C ALA A 69 11.78 -29.21 11.01
N GLU A 70 11.11 -29.28 9.86
CA GLU A 70 11.75 -29.58 8.57
C GLU A 70 12.34 -28.31 7.95
N SER A 71 13.50 -28.45 7.31
CA SER A 71 14.15 -27.35 6.60
C SER A 71 13.21 -26.74 5.56
N GLY A 72 13.14 -25.40 5.54
CA GLY A 72 12.38 -24.64 4.54
C GLY A 72 10.93 -24.36 4.92
N LYS A 73 10.38 -24.97 5.98
CA LYS A 73 9.06 -24.63 6.52
C LYS A 73 9.16 -23.44 7.48
N LEU A 74 8.42 -22.36 7.22
CA LEU A 74 8.34 -21.17 8.07
C LEU A 74 7.39 -21.39 9.28
N VAL A 75 7.70 -22.34 10.14
CA VAL A 75 6.86 -22.72 11.28
C VAL A 75 7.60 -22.42 12.59
N LEU A 76 6.95 -21.64 13.45
CA LEU A 76 7.39 -21.32 14.80
C LEU A 76 6.33 -21.73 15.81
N LEU A 77 6.76 -22.07 17.03
CA LEU A 77 5.85 -22.25 18.16
C LEU A 77 5.30 -20.90 18.60
N ASP A 78 4.04 -20.86 19.05
CA ASP A 78 3.43 -19.65 19.61
C ASP A 78 3.85 -19.48 21.09
N THR A 79 5.09 -19.02 21.28
CA THR A 79 5.70 -18.78 22.59
C THR A 79 5.93 -17.29 22.81
N GLU A 80 6.06 -16.84 24.06
CA GLU A 80 6.40 -15.45 24.36
C GLU A 80 7.70 -14.99 23.69
N ASN A 81 8.68 -15.89 23.55
CA ASN A 81 9.95 -15.61 22.88
C ASN A 81 9.78 -15.37 21.36
N ASN A 82 8.88 -16.12 20.71
CA ASN A 82 8.63 -15.97 19.28
C ASN A 82 7.64 -14.85 18.95
N LYS A 83 6.81 -14.41 19.91
CA LYS A 83 5.77 -13.39 19.67
C LYS A 83 6.30 -12.11 19.02
N PRO A 84 7.40 -11.48 19.48
CA PRO A 84 7.95 -10.31 18.80
C PRO A 84 8.27 -10.56 17.33
N PHE A 85 8.85 -11.72 17.01
CA PHE A 85 9.20 -12.10 15.64
C PHE A 85 7.96 -12.41 14.77
N ILE A 86 6.98 -13.14 15.31
CA ILE A 86 5.71 -13.44 14.65
C ILE A 86 4.92 -12.14 14.39
N ASN A 87 4.90 -11.22 15.35
CA ASN A 87 4.18 -9.96 15.23
C ASN A 87 4.75 -9.06 14.12
N GLN A 88 6.06 -9.15 13.82
CA GLN A 88 6.66 -8.44 12.68
C GLN A 88 6.11 -8.93 11.34
N PHE A 89 5.90 -10.24 11.17
CA PHE A 89 5.22 -10.78 9.98
C PHE A 89 3.78 -10.29 9.86
N ARG A 90 3.05 -10.27 10.99
CA ARG A 90 1.67 -9.76 11.03
C ARG A 90 1.60 -8.28 10.68
N ALA A 91 2.53 -7.47 11.19
CA ALA A 91 2.61 -6.05 10.85
C ALA A 91 2.83 -5.83 9.35
N LEU A 92 3.76 -6.56 8.72
CA LEU A 92 3.97 -6.47 7.26
C LEU A 92 2.75 -6.91 6.46
N ALA A 93 2.01 -7.92 6.93
CA ALA A 93 0.76 -8.34 6.30
C ALA A 93 -0.30 -7.22 6.36
N GLN A 94 -0.44 -6.53 7.49
CA GLN A 94 -1.35 -5.39 7.62
C GLN A 94 -0.98 -4.25 6.65
N PHE A 95 0.30 -3.89 6.53
CA PHE A 95 0.75 -2.89 5.57
C PHE A 95 0.47 -3.30 4.12
N ARG A 96 0.65 -4.58 3.79
CA ARG A 96 0.30 -5.12 2.47
C ARG A 96 -1.20 -5.00 2.20
N ASP A 97 -2.05 -5.35 3.16
CA ASP A 97 -3.49 -5.31 2.99
C ASP A 97 -3.98 -3.85 2.83
N GLN A 98 -3.41 -2.91 3.59
CA GLN A 98 -3.63 -1.46 3.41
C GLN A 98 -3.19 -0.98 2.02
N LEU A 99 -2.03 -1.42 1.55
CA LEU A 99 -1.53 -1.09 0.20
C LEU A 99 -2.44 -1.66 -0.90
N CYS A 100 -2.96 -2.87 -0.74
CA CYS A 100 -3.88 -3.51 -1.70
C CYS A 100 -5.25 -2.82 -1.80
N ALA A 101 -5.68 -2.16 -0.72
CA ALA A 101 -6.91 -1.38 -0.70
C ALA A 101 -6.80 -0.09 -1.53
N ILE A 102 -5.58 0.44 -1.72
CA ILE A 102 -5.34 1.65 -2.51
C ILE A 102 -5.33 1.30 -4.00
N LYS A 103 -6.32 1.82 -4.74
CA LYS A 103 -6.39 1.71 -6.20
C LYS A 103 -5.67 2.89 -6.85
N THR A 104 -4.80 2.60 -7.81
CA THR A 104 -4.03 3.61 -8.55
C THR A 104 -4.72 4.07 -9.84
N HIS A 105 -5.68 3.28 -10.35
CA HIS A 105 -6.46 3.55 -11.57
C HIS A 105 -5.61 3.96 -12.79
N GLY A 106 -4.40 3.39 -12.93
CA GLY A 106 -3.51 3.70 -14.04
C GLY A 106 -2.80 5.06 -13.93
N ASP A 107 -2.95 5.79 -12.82
CA ASP A 107 -2.17 7.00 -12.61
C ASP A 107 -0.71 6.65 -12.32
N GLU A 108 0.18 7.03 -13.24
CA GLU A 108 1.61 6.70 -13.19
C GLU A 108 2.28 7.13 -11.87
N GLN A 109 1.91 8.29 -11.32
CA GLN A 109 2.51 8.76 -10.08
C GLN A 109 2.08 7.89 -8.89
N LEU A 110 0.80 7.53 -8.82
CA LEU A 110 0.29 6.63 -7.80
C LEU A 110 0.87 5.22 -7.95
N GLU A 111 1.00 4.70 -9.17
CA GLU A 111 1.62 3.40 -9.44
C GLU A 111 3.09 3.34 -8.99
N ASN A 112 3.85 4.39 -9.30
CA ASN A 112 5.24 4.49 -8.87
C ASN A 112 5.37 4.48 -7.34
N LYS A 113 4.55 5.26 -6.63
CA LYS A 113 4.56 5.28 -5.16
C LYS A 113 4.09 3.96 -4.55
N HIS A 114 3.03 3.37 -5.11
CA HIS A 114 2.53 2.06 -4.70
C HIS A 114 3.61 0.98 -4.80
N LYS A 115 4.32 0.95 -5.94
CA LYS A 115 5.44 0.05 -6.18
C LYS A 115 6.58 0.24 -5.18
N VAL A 116 6.90 1.49 -4.81
CA VAL A 116 7.93 1.76 -3.79
C VAL A 116 7.55 1.12 -2.45
N VAL A 117 6.31 1.30 -1.98
CA VAL A 117 5.84 0.67 -0.73
C VAL A 117 5.90 -0.86 -0.83
N SER A 118 5.42 -1.41 -1.96
CA SER A 118 5.45 -2.86 -2.24
C SER A 118 6.87 -3.43 -2.15
N VAL A 119 7.86 -2.75 -2.74
CA VAL A 119 9.27 -3.15 -2.69
C VAL A 119 9.80 -3.15 -1.26
N VAL A 120 9.45 -2.16 -0.43
CA VAL A 120 9.87 -2.13 0.97
C VAL A 120 9.28 -3.32 1.75
N ILE A 121 7.99 -3.61 1.58
CA ILE A 121 7.35 -4.78 2.20
C ILE A 121 8.06 -6.07 1.77
N ALA A 122 8.29 -6.25 0.47
CA ALA A 122 8.92 -7.45 -0.08
C ALA A 122 10.35 -7.64 0.47
N LYS A 123 11.13 -6.56 0.54
CA LYS A 123 12.49 -6.58 1.11
C LYS A 123 12.47 -6.93 2.60
N SER A 124 11.56 -6.34 3.38
CA SER A 124 11.44 -6.62 4.81
C SER A 124 10.99 -8.05 5.09
N LEU A 125 10.01 -8.55 4.33
CA LEU A 125 9.60 -9.96 4.38
C LEU A 125 10.76 -10.89 4.08
N HIS A 126 11.53 -10.60 3.03
CA HIS A 126 12.68 -11.42 2.66
C HIS A 126 13.73 -11.49 3.78
N LYS A 127 13.99 -10.37 4.46
CA LYS A 127 14.91 -10.34 5.62
C LYS A 127 14.43 -11.21 6.77
N LEU A 128 13.16 -11.10 7.16
CA LEU A 128 12.58 -11.94 8.22
C LEU A 128 12.64 -13.42 7.85
N GLN A 129 12.27 -13.77 6.61
CA GLN A 129 12.32 -15.14 6.13
C GLN A 129 13.75 -15.70 6.09
N LYS A 130 14.72 -14.87 5.72
CA LYS A 130 16.14 -15.25 5.73
C LYS A 130 16.61 -15.55 7.16
N HIS A 131 16.35 -14.65 8.09
CA HIS A 131 16.69 -14.86 9.50
C HIS A 131 16.05 -16.11 10.09
N HIS A 132 14.77 -16.34 9.80
CA HIS A 132 14.08 -17.57 10.20
C HIS A 132 14.81 -18.82 9.70
N ARG A 133 15.19 -18.86 8.41
CA ARG A 133 15.89 -20.01 7.82
C ARG A 133 17.24 -20.26 8.48
N GLU A 134 18.02 -19.20 8.71
CA GLU A 134 19.31 -19.30 9.38
C GLU A 134 19.17 -19.91 10.78
N ARG A 135 18.20 -19.44 11.58
CA ARG A 135 17.92 -19.97 12.92
C ARG A 135 17.40 -21.41 12.89
N GLN A 136 16.59 -21.75 11.89
CA GLN A 136 16.07 -23.11 11.71
C GLN A 136 17.18 -24.09 11.37
N GLU A 137 18.12 -23.72 10.49
CA GLU A 137 19.27 -24.55 10.14
C GLU A 137 20.19 -24.79 11.34
N GLU A 138 20.43 -23.76 12.16
CA GLU A 138 21.18 -23.89 13.41
C GLU A 138 20.49 -24.87 14.38
N HIS A 139 19.17 -24.73 14.58
CA HIS A 139 18.38 -25.63 15.42
C HIS A 139 18.37 -27.08 14.90
N ILE A 140 18.35 -27.30 13.59
CA ILE A 140 18.43 -28.64 13.01
C ILE A 140 19.84 -29.24 13.21
N LYS A 141 20.89 -28.43 13.02
CA LYS A 141 22.29 -28.87 13.20
C LYS A 141 22.60 -29.24 14.65
N SER A 142 22.07 -28.51 15.63
CA SER A 142 22.30 -28.79 17.06
C SER A 142 21.64 -30.07 17.58
N ARG A 143 20.73 -30.67 16.80
CA ARG A 143 20.01 -31.90 17.16
C ARG A 143 20.58 -33.17 16.52
N LYS A 144 21.52 -33.03 15.58
CA LYS A 144 22.26 -34.13 14.97
C LYS A 144 23.53 -34.39 15.76
#